data_AF-A0A966EX49-F1
#
_entry.id   AF-A0A966EX49-F1
#
_cell.length_a   1.000
_cell.length_b   1.000
_cell.length_c   1.000
_cell.angle_alpha   90.00
_cell.angle_beta   90.00
_cell.angle_gamma   90.00
#
_symmetry.space_group_name_H-M   'P 1'
#
loop_
_entity.id
_entity.type
_entity.pdbx_description
1 polymer ?
#
loop_
_entity_poly.entity_id
_entity_poly.type
_entity_poly.pdbx_seq_one_letter_code
_entity_poly.pdbx_strand_id
1 'polypeptide(L)'
;MKNKFFIPMVAIFWLLIMGIYFLSNPSYEKSIRAKYYYEIGDYKEALDLAKEAFSIDIYNRMASTIMAQSITSLKYTAYISDAKKYMITINEIANHDAILEADKAKIRLICQIMMSAYVKLAPSVVTDTTLVEDAAKYNDGFEKLLAKVNR
;
A
#
# COMPACT_ATOMS: atom_id res chain seq x y z
N MET A 1 24.40 2.20 -52.46
CA MET A 1 24.39 3.39 -51.57
C MET A 1 23.87 2.95 -50.20
N LYS A 2 24.65 3.07 -49.12
CA LYS A 2 24.13 2.80 -47.77
C LYS A 2 23.16 3.92 -47.42
N ASN A 3 21.86 3.64 -47.47
CA ASN A 3 20.83 4.63 -47.14
C ASN A 3 20.85 4.87 -45.64
N LYS A 4 21.51 5.95 -45.20
CA LYS A 4 21.73 6.29 -43.78
C LYS A 4 20.43 6.50 -43.00
N PHE A 5 19.31 6.69 -43.70
CA PHE A 5 17.99 6.92 -43.12
C PHE A 5 17.11 5.67 -42.97
N PHE A 6 17.51 4.53 -43.56
CA PHE A 6 16.71 3.32 -43.53
C PHE A 6 16.54 2.76 -42.10
N ILE A 7 17.63 2.69 -41.33
CA ILE A 7 17.61 2.18 -39.94
C ILE A 7 16.74 3.07 -39.02
N PRO A 8 16.92 4.42 -38.99
CA PRO A 8 16.04 5.29 -38.21
C PRO A 8 14.57 5.18 -38.59
N MET A 9 14.26 5.10 -39.89
CA MET A 9 12.88 4.98 -40.37
C MET A 9 12.21 3.70 -39.87
N VAL A 10 12.91 2.56 -39.97
CA VAL A 10 12.42 1.27 -39.46
C VAL A 10 12.26 1.30 -37.95
N ALA A 11 13.17 1.94 -37.21
CA ALA A 11 13.07 2.07 -35.76
C ALA A 11 11.84 2.88 -35.34
N ILE A 12 11.58 4.02 -35.97
CA ILE A 12 10.38 4.85 -35.72
C ILE A 12 9.11 4.05 -36.03
N PHE A 13 9.10 3.32 -37.15
CA PHE A 13 7.98 2.47 -37.52
C PHE A 13 7.67 1.41 -36.45
N TRP A 14 8.69 0.73 -35.92
CA TRP A 14 8.51 -0.22 -34.82
C TRP A 14 7.99 0.43 -33.54
N LEU A 15 8.50 1.62 -33.19
CA LEU A 15 8.00 2.36 -32.03
C LEU A 15 6.52 2.74 -32.19
N LEU A 16 6.08 3.11 -33.40
CA LEU A 16 4.67 3.38 -33.68
C LEU A 16 3.80 2.14 -33.48
N ILE A 17 4.22 0.97 -33.97
CA ILE A 17 3.50 -0.29 -33.77
C ILE A 17 3.39 -0.62 -32.27
N MET A 18 4.49 -0.49 -31.52
CA MET A 18 4.48 -0.73 -30.08
C MET A 18 3.58 0.25 -29.33
N GLY A 19 3.57 1.53 -29.72
CA GLY A 19 2.70 2.55 -29.14
C GLY A 19 1.22 2.27 -29.40
N ILE A 20 0.86 1.89 -30.64
CA ILE A 20 -0.52 1.53 -31.00
C ILE A 20 -0.98 0.31 -30.22
N TYR A 21 -0.12 -0.71 -30.10
CA TYR A 21 -0.42 -1.91 -29.31
C TYR A 21 -0.66 -1.56 -27.83
N PHE A 22 0.21 -0.74 -27.24
CA PHE A 22 0.06 -0.30 -25.85
C PHE A 22 -1.25 0.47 -25.62
N LEU A 23 -1.66 1.32 -26.55
CA LEU A 23 -2.90 2.11 -26.44
C LEU A 23 -4.17 1.32 -26.73
N SER A 24 -4.08 0.26 -27.56
CA SER A 24 -5.25 -0.51 -27.99
C SER A 24 -5.47 -1.79 -27.17
N ASN A 25 -4.47 -2.21 -26.39
CA ASN A 25 -4.57 -3.41 -25.57
C ASN A 25 -5.35 -3.13 -24.27
N PRO A 26 -6.47 -3.82 -24.01
CA PRO A 26 -7.32 -3.58 -22.85
C PRO A 26 -6.63 -3.86 -21.51
N SER A 27 -5.63 -4.75 -21.46
CA SER A 27 -4.82 -4.96 -20.25
C SER A 27 -4.05 -3.69 -19.88
N TYR A 28 -3.41 -3.06 -20.87
CA TYR A 28 -2.62 -1.85 -20.63
C TYR A 28 -3.51 -0.67 -20.23
N GLU A 29 -4.65 -0.49 -20.89
CA GLU A 29 -5.64 0.52 -20.50
C GLU A 29 -6.06 0.37 -19.03
N LYS A 30 -6.44 -0.85 -18.61
CA LYS A 30 -6.83 -1.12 -17.22
C LYS A 30 -5.68 -0.90 -16.24
N SER A 31 -4.46 -1.29 -16.59
CA SER A 31 -3.29 -1.07 -15.73
C SER A 31 -2.97 0.42 -15.54
N ILE A 32 -3.22 1.26 -16.54
CA ILE A 32 -3.08 2.73 -16.41
C ILE A 32 -4.14 3.30 -15.47
N ARG A 33 -5.40 2.85 -15.59
CA ARG A 33 -6.46 3.26 -14.67
C ARG A 33 -6.18 2.79 -13.24
N ALA A 34 -5.72 1.55 -13.08
CA ALA A 34 -5.29 1.02 -11.79
C ALA A 34 -4.20 1.91 -11.17
N LYS A 35 -3.25 2.37 -11.98
CA LYS A 35 -2.20 3.30 -11.54
C LYS A 35 -2.82 4.60 -11.05
N TYR A 36 -3.72 5.19 -11.82
CA TYR A 36 -4.41 6.43 -11.41
C TYR A 36 -5.07 6.29 -10.04
N TYR A 37 -5.85 5.22 -9.83
CA TYR A 37 -6.50 4.96 -8.54
C TYR A 37 -5.49 4.75 -7.39
N TYR A 38 -4.37 4.08 -7.67
CA TYR A 38 -3.31 3.90 -6.70
C TYR A 38 -2.72 5.26 -6.25
N GLU A 39 -2.43 6.15 -7.20
CA GLU A 39 -1.82 7.47 -6.92
C GLU A 39 -2.76 8.40 -6.13
N ILE A 40 -4.09 8.25 -6.27
CA ILE A 40 -5.06 9.01 -5.47
C ILE A 40 -5.42 8.32 -4.14
N GLY A 41 -4.80 7.18 -3.83
CA GLY A 41 -4.98 6.46 -2.57
C GLY A 41 -6.18 5.50 -2.53
N ASP A 42 -6.89 5.29 -3.64
CA ASP A 42 -7.94 4.26 -3.72
C ASP A 42 -7.33 2.90 -4.07
N TYR A 43 -6.62 2.34 -3.09
CA TYR A 43 -5.88 1.08 -3.29
C TYR A 43 -6.79 -0.12 -3.55
N LYS A 44 -8.08 -0.05 -3.18
CA LYS A 44 -9.02 -1.14 -3.43
C LYS A 44 -9.40 -1.18 -4.91
N GLU A 45 -9.84 -0.05 -5.46
CA GLU A 45 -10.16 0.06 -6.89
C GLU A 45 -8.92 -0.21 -7.75
N ALA A 46 -7.76 0.32 -7.32
CA ALA A 46 -6.49 0.03 -7.98
C ALA A 46 -6.17 -1.47 -8.02
N LEU A 47 -6.44 -2.21 -6.94
CA LEU A 47 -6.21 -3.66 -6.89
C LEU A 47 -7.14 -4.41 -7.82
N ASP A 48 -8.42 -4.06 -7.83
CA ASP A 48 -9.42 -4.76 -8.64
C ASP A 48 -9.13 -4.58 -10.14
N LEU A 49 -8.85 -3.34 -10.58
CA LEU A 49 -8.43 -3.05 -11.95
C LEU A 49 -7.11 -3.72 -12.32
N ALA A 50 -6.14 -3.76 -11.41
CA ALA A 50 -4.84 -4.41 -11.67
C ALA A 50 -4.98 -5.92 -11.82
N LYS A 51 -5.85 -6.57 -11.03
CA LYS A 51 -6.15 -8.01 -11.18
C LYS A 51 -6.83 -8.30 -12.52
N GLU A 52 -7.77 -7.46 -12.93
CA GLU A 52 -8.41 -7.58 -14.25
C GLU A 52 -7.41 -7.37 -15.40
N ALA A 53 -6.52 -6.39 -15.28
CA ALA A 53 -5.47 -6.17 -16.28
C ALA A 53 -4.54 -7.39 -16.37
N PHE A 54 -4.12 -7.93 -15.22
CA PHE A 54 -3.23 -9.07 -15.14
C PHE A 54 -3.89 -10.38 -15.63
N SER A 55 -5.21 -10.54 -15.46
CA SER A 55 -5.92 -11.72 -15.98
C SER A 55 -6.08 -11.69 -17.50
N ILE A 56 -6.14 -10.50 -18.10
CA ILE A 56 -6.14 -10.33 -19.57
C ILE A 56 -4.75 -10.60 -20.14
N ASP A 57 -3.69 -10.11 -19.49
CA ASP A 57 -2.31 -10.33 -19.90
C ASP A 57 -1.39 -10.48 -18.68
N ILE A 58 -0.98 -11.72 -18.41
CA ILE A 58 -0.10 -12.08 -17.30
C ILE A 58 1.32 -11.50 -17.44
N TYR A 59 1.72 -11.07 -18.64
CA TYR A 59 3.03 -10.46 -18.89
C TYR A 59 3.00 -8.93 -18.74
N ASN A 60 1.82 -8.34 -18.48
CA ASN A 60 1.71 -6.93 -18.16
C ASN A 60 2.37 -6.64 -16.80
N ARG A 61 3.65 -6.24 -16.87
CA ARG A 61 4.45 -5.88 -15.68
C ARG A 61 3.86 -4.71 -14.91
N MET A 62 3.18 -3.77 -15.58
CA MET A 62 2.54 -2.65 -14.90
C MET A 62 1.40 -3.15 -14.02
N ALA A 63 0.52 -3.99 -14.57
CA ALA A 63 -0.57 -4.61 -13.81
C ALA A 63 -0.04 -5.42 -12.60
N SER A 64 0.97 -6.27 -12.83
CA SER A 64 1.60 -7.04 -11.75
C SER A 64 2.19 -6.16 -10.64
N THR A 65 2.82 -5.04 -11.02
CA THR A 65 3.45 -4.13 -10.06
C THR A 65 2.38 -3.42 -9.22
N ILE A 66 1.39 -2.82 -9.87
CA ILE A 66 0.31 -2.10 -9.17
C ILE A 66 -0.49 -3.05 -8.28
N MET A 67 -0.74 -4.29 -8.73
CA MET A 67 -1.39 -5.30 -7.89
C MET A 67 -0.62 -5.53 -6.58
N ALA A 68 0.71 -5.73 -6.65
CA ALA A 68 1.53 -5.95 -5.48
C ALA A 68 1.60 -4.71 -4.56
N GLN A 69 1.71 -3.52 -5.16
CA GLN A 69 1.67 -2.24 -4.44
C GLN A 69 0.35 -2.08 -3.69
N SER A 70 -0.78 -2.21 -4.37
CA SER A 70 -2.12 -2.05 -3.80
C SER A 70 -2.39 -3.05 -2.67
N ILE A 71 -2.00 -4.33 -2.83
CA ILE A 71 -2.10 -5.33 -1.75
C ILE A 71 -1.32 -4.87 -0.52
N THR A 72 -0.14 -4.32 -0.73
CA THR A 72 0.71 -3.86 0.37
C THR A 72 0.10 -2.63 1.04
N SER A 73 -0.27 -1.61 0.27
CA SER A 73 -0.92 -0.40 0.79
C SER A 73 -2.20 -0.72 1.58
N LEU A 74 -3.01 -1.69 1.13
CA LEU A 74 -4.20 -2.13 1.87
C LEU A 74 -3.88 -2.74 3.25
N LYS A 75 -2.73 -3.42 3.41
CA LYS A 75 -2.30 -3.91 4.72
C LYS A 75 -1.93 -2.76 5.65
N TYR A 76 -1.23 -1.75 5.12
CA TYR A 76 -0.86 -0.57 5.89
C TYR A 76 -2.10 0.24 6.29
N THR A 77 -3.05 0.47 5.38
CA THR A 77 -4.28 1.20 5.71
C THR A 77 -5.13 0.47 6.75
N ALA A 78 -5.21 -0.86 6.67
CA ALA A 78 -5.87 -1.67 7.69
C ALA A 78 -5.19 -1.53 9.06
N TYR A 79 -3.86 -1.64 9.12
CA TYR A 79 -3.09 -1.44 10.34
C TYR A 79 -3.31 -0.04 10.94
N ILE A 80 -3.25 1.02 10.13
CA ILE A 80 -3.46 2.40 10.56
C ILE A 80 -4.90 2.60 11.06
N SER A 81 -5.89 2.00 10.40
CA SER A 81 -7.29 2.04 10.81
C SER A 81 -7.47 1.42 12.20
N ASP A 82 -6.89 0.24 12.43
CA ASP A 82 -6.96 -0.43 13.72
C ASP A 82 -6.19 0.33 14.80
N ALA A 83 -5.02 0.88 14.47
CA ALA A 83 -4.25 1.75 15.36
C ALA A 83 -5.09 2.95 15.84
N LYS A 84 -5.81 3.61 14.93
CA LYS A 84 -6.71 4.73 15.26
C LYS A 84 -7.83 4.30 16.21
N LYS A 85 -8.51 3.19 15.91
CA LYS A 85 -9.60 2.66 16.76
C LYS A 85 -9.09 2.32 18.16
N TYR A 86 -7.98 1.62 18.25
CA TYR A 86 -7.41 1.26 19.54
C TYR A 86 -6.92 2.46 20.34
N MET A 87 -6.37 3.49 19.68
CA MET A 87 -5.99 4.72 20.36
C MET A 87 -7.20 5.45 20.94
N ILE A 88 -8.36 5.43 20.27
CA ILE A 88 -9.61 5.96 20.82
C ILE A 88 -9.98 5.19 22.10
N THR A 89 -9.96 3.85 22.07
CA THR A 89 -10.23 3.03 23.26
C THR A 89 -9.26 3.30 24.41
N ILE A 90 -7.97 3.50 24.11
CA ILE A 90 -6.97 3.86 25.13
C ILE A 90 -7.27 5.24 25.73
N ASN A 91 -7.64 6.21 24.90
CA ASN A 91 -7.96 7.56 25.37
C ASN A 91 -9.24 7.58 26.23
N GLU A 92 -10.24 6.76 25.90
CA GLU A 92 -11.44 6.58 26.74
C GLU A 92 -11.06 6.07 28.13
N ILE A 93 -10.19 5.05 28.20
CA ILE A 93 -9.67 4.51 29.46
C ILE A 93 -8.87 5.58 30.22
N ALA A 94 -8.05 6.36 29.52
CA ALA A 94 -7.23 7.41 30.12
C ALA A 94 -8.06 8.57 30.72
N ASN A 95 -9.32 8.72 30.29
CA ASN A 95 -10.26 9.71 30.81
C ASN A 95 -11.09 9.20 32.00
N HIS A 96 -10.93 7.96 32.45
CA HIS A 96 -11.58 7.48 33.67
C HIS A 96 -11.03 8.22 34.90
N ASP A 97 -11.89 8.43 35.92
CA ASP A 97 -11.52 9.11 37.17
C ASP A 97 -10.35 8.42 37.90
N ALA A 98 -10.24 7.10 37.74
CA ALA A 98 -9.10 6.31 38.19
C ALA A 98 -8.82 5.17 37.20
N ILE A 99 -7.54 4.97 36.85
CA ILE A 99 -7.11 3.89 35.96
C ILE A 99 -6.85 2.63 36.81
N LEU A 100 -7.66 1.59 36.60
CA LEU A 100 -7.55 0.33 37.34
C LEU A 100 -6.47 -0.59 36.76
N GLU A 101 -6.06 -1.62 37.51
CA GLU A 101 -5.13 -2.63 36.98
C GLU A 101 -5.69 -3.40 35.77
N ALA A 102 -7.02 -3.58 35.72
CA ALA A 102 -7.69 -4.17 34.56
C ALA A 102 -7.56 -3.27 33.31
N ASP A 103 -7.65 -1.95 33.49
CA ASP A 103 -7.46 -0.97 32.41
C ASP A 103 -6.03 -1.02 31.87
N LYS A 104 -5.05 -1.04 32.78
CA LYS A 104 -3.63 -1.21 32.42
C LYS A 104 -3.40 -2.51 31.65
N ALA A 105 -3.98 -3.63 32.11
CA ALA A 105 -3.87 -4.92 31.42
C ALA A 105 -4.45 -4.87 30.00
N LYS A 106 -5.61 -4.21 29.82
CA LYS A 106 -6.23 -4.01 28.51
C LYS A 106 -5.34 -3.17 27.58
N ILE A 107 -4.77 -2.07 28.07
CA ILE A 107 -3.83 -1.23 27.30
C ILE A 107 -2.60 -2.05 26.89
N ARG A 108 -2.01 -2.84 27.79
CA ARG A 108 -0.85 -3.72 27.47
C ARG A 108 -1.19 -4.68 26.33
N LEU A 109 -2.35 -5.34 26.41
CA LEU A 109 -2.79 -6.29 25.39
C LEU A 109 -2.92 -5.60 24.01
N ILE A 110 -3.57 -4.43 23.97
CA ILE A 110 -3.72 -3.63 22.75
C ILE A 110 -2.34 -3.29 22.16
N CYS A 111 -1.42 -2.75 22.97
CA CYS A 111 -0.07 -2.43 22.53
C CYS A 111 0.64 -3.66 21.93
N GLN A 112 0.59 -4.81 22.60
CA GLN A 112 1.23 -6.04 22.14
C GLN A 112 0.63 -6.54 20.82
N ILE A 113 -0.69 -6.48 20.66
CA ILE A 113 -1.37 -6.84 19.41
C ILE A 113 -0.90 -5.93 18.28
N MET A 114 -0.88 -4.62 18.50
CA MET A 114 -0.49 -3.65 17.48
C MET A 114 0.97 -3.78 17.07
N MET A 115 1.90 -3.90 18.04
CA MET A 115 3.30 -4.15 17.74
C MET A 115 3.49 -5.46 16.96
N SER A 116 2.78 -6.52 17.34
CA SER A 116 2.83 -7.81 16.63
C SER A 116 2.26 -7.73 15.21
N ALA A 117 1.25 -6.89 14.98
CA ALA A 117 0.69 -6.64 13.66
C ALA A 117 1.65 -5.84 12.78
N TYR A 118 2.35 -4.86 13.35
CA TYR A 118 3.34 -4.04 12.64
C TYR A 118 4.51 -4.88 12.09
N VAL A 119 5.04 -5.82 12.89
CA VAL A 119 6.11 -6.74 12.45
C VAL A 119 5.72 -7.58 11.23
N LYS A 120 4.41 -7.81 11.02
CA LYS A 120 3.89 -8.57 9.87
C LYS A 120 3.68 -7.70 8.61
N LEU A 121 3.84 -6.38 8.71
CA LEU A 121 3.84 -5.51 7.54
C LEU A 121 5.12 -5.77 6.75
N ALA A 122 4.97 -6.24 5.51
CA ALA A 122 6.11 -6.50 4.65
C ALA A 122 6.75 -5.15 4.25
N PRO A 123 8.04 -4.92 4.57
CA PRO A 123 8.75 -3.75 4.06
C PRO A 123 8.82 -3.86 2.53
N SER A 124 8.37 -2.82 1.85
CA SER A 124 8.37 -2.77 0.39
C SER A 124 8.76 -1.37 -0.06
N VAL A 125 9.74 -1.31 -0.96
CA VAL A 125 10.22 -0.08 -1.61
C VAL A 125 9.13 0.55 -2.49
N VAL A 126 8.08 -0.21 -2.79
CA VAL A 126 7.05 0.13 -3.77
C VAL A 126 5.77 0.67 -3.13
N THR A 127 5.71 0.73 -1.79
CA THR A 127 4.57 1.23 -1.00
C THR A 127 4.63 2.76 -0.86
N ASP A 128 3.46 3.38 -0.75
CA ASP A 128 3.33 4.81 -0.40
C ASP A 128 4.11 5.14 0.89
N THR A 129 5.05 6.07 0.80
CA THR A 129 5.94 6.44 1.92
C THR A 129 5.14 7.01 3.09
N THR A 130 4.03 7.70 2.83
CA THR A 130 3.19 8.29 3.87
C THR A 130 2.55 7.21 4.74
N LEU A 131 2.08 6.11 4.12
CA LEU A 131 1.54 4.97 4.85
C LEU A 131 2.59 4.28 5.73
N VAL A 132 3.82 4.18 5.23
CA VAL A 132 4.93 3.58 5.97
C VAL A 132 5.29 4.43 7.18
N GLU A 133 5.41 5.74 6.99
CA GLU A 133 5.71 6.71 8.05
C GLU A 133 4.59 6.76 9.11
N ASP A 134 3.32 6.81 8.70
CA ASP A 134 2.18 6.80 9.62
C ASP A 134 2.12 5.52 10.44
N ALA A 135 2.31 4.36 9.80
CA ALA A 135 2.30 3.08 10.51
C ALA A 135 3.46 3.00 11.52
N ALA A 136 4.66 3.46 11.15
CA ALA A 136 5.81 3.53 12.04
C ALA A 136 5.53 4.44 13.24
N LYS A 137 4.97 5.62 13.01
CA LYS A 137 4.60 6.57 14.07
C LYS A 137 3.61 5.97 15.06
N TYR A 138 2.62 5.21 14.60
CA TYR A 138 1.71 4.50 15.50
C TYR A 138 2.43 3.39 16.28
N ASN A 139 3.28 2.59 15.62
CA ASN A 139 4.05 1.54 16.29
C ASN A 139 4.92 2.11 17.43
N ASP A 140 5.69 3.17 17.14
CA ASP A 140 6.51 3.87 18.13
C ASP A 140 5.67 4.42 19.30
N GLY A 141 4.45 4.88 19.01
CA GLY A 141 3.48 5.32 20.01
C GLY A 141 3.06 4.17 20.94
N PHE A 142 2.72 3.02 20.38
CA PHE A 142 2.35 1.83 21.16
C PHE A 142 3.51 1.28 21.98
N GLU A 143 4.74 1.30 21.45
CA GLU A 143 5.96 0.93 22.20
C GLU A 143 6.17 1.82 23.43
N LYS A 144 6.11 3.14 23.23
CA LYS A 144 6.25 4.13 24.31
C LYS A 144 5.14 3.98 25.35
N LEU A 145 3.91 3.71 24.92
CA LEU A 145 2.79 3.50 25.82
C LEU A 145 2.95 2.21 26.64
N LEU A 146 3.35 1.11 26.00
CA LEU A 146 3.59 -0.16 26.69
C LEU A 146 4.68 -0.01 27.76
N ALA A 147 5.77 0.69 27.45
CA ALA A 147 6.84 0.97 28.38
C ALA A 147 6.38 1.79 29.61
N LYS A 148 5.41 2.69 29.43
CA LYS A 148 4.82 3.46 30.54
C LYS A 148 3.87 2.64 31.40
N VAL A 149 3.04 1.79 30.80
CA VAL A 149 2.03 0.98 31.52
C VAL A 149 2.67 -0.20 32.28
N ASN A 150 3.89 -0.58 31.91
CA ASN A 150 4.67 -1.61 32.61
C ASN A 150 5.54 -1.05 33.76
N ARG A 151 5.64 0.26 33.92
CA ARG A 151 6.24 0.91 35.10
C ARG A 151 5.20 1.06 36.20
#